data_AF-Q6KH19-F1
#
_entry.id   AF-Q6KH19-F1
#
_cell.length_a   1.000
_cell.length_b   1.000
_cell.length_c   1.000
_cell.angle_alpha   90.00
_cell.angle_beta   90.00
_cell.angle_gamma   90.00
#
_symmetry.space_group_name_H-M   'P 1'
#
loop_
_entity.id
_entity.type
_entity.pdbx_description
1 polymer ?
#
loop_
_entity_poly.entity_id
_entity_poly.type
_entity_poly.pdbx_seq_one_letter_code
_entity_poly.pdbx_strand_id
1 'polypeptide(L)'
;MDQELLILGLIISTIAGIFSAIAFIPQTIKSIVSKSTFGLSIGLISFGIIASSIWIIWGILSSIYIPSINATNNVLPSSLGPGFEAAQTAAPIWTNTLVLIWSLALLISKLQNTSKAKKLNLTEEEYSNKKILEVYKKNKAKKSLISKMVLKMIKSSIPKEESKNNV
;
A
#
# COMPACT_ATOMS: atom_id res chain seq x y z
N MET A 1 9.50 26.71 -26.05
CA MET A 1 9.82 25.61 -25.10
C MET A 1 9.76 24.33 -25.90
N ASP A 2 10.85 23.56 -25.91
CA ASP A 2 11.01 22.45 -26.83
C ASP A 2 10.11 21.28 -26.44
N GLN A 3 9.50 20.62 -27.44
CA GLN A 3 8.58 19.49 -27.26
C GLN A 3 9.20 18.36 -26.42
N GLU A 4 10.52 18.18 -26.55
CA GLU A 4 11.29 17.20 -25.77
C GLU A 4 11.29 17.51 -24.27
N LEU A 5 11.40 18.78 -23.89
CA LEU A 5 11.40 19.19 -22.49
C LEU A 5 10.03 18.95 -21.83
N LEU A 6 8.95 19.15 -22.58
CA LEU A 6 7.58 18.85 -22.16
C LEU A 6 7.36 17.35 -21.91
N ILE A 7 7.79 16.51 -22.85
CA ILE A 7 7.70 15.05 -22.72
C ILE A 7 8.55 14.56 -21.54
N LEU A 8 9.78 15.06 -21.41
CA LEU A 8 10.67 14.70 -20.31
C LEU A 8 10.07 15.08 -18.94
N GLY A 9 9.47 16.28 -18.83
CA GLY A 9 8.78 16.72 -17.62
C GLY A 9 7.58 15.83 -17.24
N LEU A 10 6.81 15.36 -18.22
CA LEU A 10 5.71 14.42 -17.99
C LEU A 10 6.22 13.06 -17.49
N ILE A 11 7.30 12.55 -18.09
CA ILE A 11 7.89 11.27 -17.68
C ILE A 11 8.42 11.36 -16.25
N ILE A 12 9.19 12.41 -15.94
CA ILE A 12 9.76 12.60 -14.60
C ILE A 12 8.66 12.74 -13.55
N SER A 13 7.62 13.53 -13.81
CA SER A 13 6.50 13.71 -12.86
C SER A 13 5.71 12.42 -12.64
N THR A 14 5.49 11.63 -13.69
CA THR A 14 4.85 10.31 -13.59
C THR A 14 5.68 9.33 -12.77
N ILE A 15 6.98 9.26 -13.04
CA ILE A 15 7.91 8.39 -12.30
C ILE A 15 7.98 8.80 -10.82
N ALA A 16 8.10 10.10 -10.54
CA ALA A 16 8.10 10.62 -9.17
C ALA A 16 6.81 10.25 -8.43
N GLY A 17 5.66 10.37 -9.10
CA GLY A 17 4.37 9.97 -8.54
C GLY A 17 4.28 8.47 -8.23
N ILE A 18 4.79 7.61 -9.11
CA ILE A 18 4.88 6.15 -8.90
C ILE A 18 5.75 5.84 -7.68
N PHE A 19 6.96 6.40 -7.60
CA PHE A 19 7.87 6.16 -6.49
C PHE A 19 7.27 6.63 -5.16
N SER A 20 6.62 7.79 -5.16
CA SER A 20 5.92 8.29 -3.98
C SER A 20 4.81 7.33 -3.53
N ALA A 21 4.01 6.78 -4.46
CA ALA A 21 2.96 5.82 -4.11
C ALA A 21 3.54 4.49 -3.58
N ILE A 22 4.61 3.99 -4.18
CA ILE A 22 5.29 2.74 -3.77
C ILE A 22 5.93 2.89 -2.39
N ALA A 23 6.43 4.08 -2.03
CA ALA A 23 7.04 4.33 -0.73
C ALA A 23 6.12 4.02 0.46
N PHE A 24 4.79 4.10 0.28
CA PHE A 24 3.81 3.75 1.32
C PHE A 24 3.55 2.24 1.45
N ILE A 25 3.94 1.43 0.46
CA ILE A 25 3.63 -0.01 0.44
C ILE A 25 4.29 -0.76 1.61
N PRO A 26 5.61 -0.64 1.90
CA PRO A 26 6.24 -1.40 2.98
C PRO A 26 5.60 -1.11 4.35
N GLN A 27 5.32 0.16 4.63
CA GLN A 27 4.72 0.58 5.89
C GLN A 27 3.27 0.12 6.01
N THR A 28 2.51 0.15 4.91
CA THR A 28 1.13 -0.35 4.88
C THR A 28 1.07 -1.86 5.05
N ILE A 29 1.93 -2.62 4.36
CA ILE A 29 2.04 -4.07 4.54
C ILE A 29 2.42 -4.40 5.98
N LYS A 30 3.43 -3.72 6.54
CA LYS A 30 3.83 -3.91 7.94
C LYS A 30 2.65 -3.72 8.89
N SER A 31 1.91 -2.63 8.76
CA SER A 31 0.73 -2.34 9.59
C SER A 31 -0.36 -3.40 9.48
N ILE A 32 -0.69 -3.82 8.25
CA ILE A 32 -1.77 -4.79 7.98
C ILE A 32 -1.39 -6.20 8.45
N VAL A 33 -0.16 -6.64 8.18
CA VAL A 33 0.32 -8.00 8.46
C VAL A 33 0.67 -8.17 9.93
N SER A 34 1.47 -7.26 10.50
CA SER A 34 1.88 -7.36 11.90
C SER A 34 0.76 -6.99 12.88
N LYS A 35 -0.31 -6.34 12.37
CA LYS A 35 -1.37 -5.70 13.18
C LYS A 35 -0.83 -4.69 14.20
N SER A 36 0.44 -4.30 14.08
CA SER A 36 1.08 -3.30 14.93
C SER A 36 1.08 -1.96 14.22
N THR A 37 0.59 -0.95 14.92
CA THR A 37 0.63 0.44 14.49
C THR A 37 1.52 1.30 15.38
N PHE A 38 2.29 0.65 16.25
CA PHE A 38 3.26 1.31 17.10
C PHE A 38 4.32 2.00 16.24
N GLY A 39 4.63 3.26 16.55
CA GLY A 39 5.51 4.12 15.76
C GLY A 39 4.88 4.82 14.54
N LEU A 40 3.62 4.52 14.19
CA LEU A 40 2.89 5.33 13.18
C LEU A 40 2.42 6.64 13.82
N SER A 41 2.87 7.77 13.26
CA SER A 41 2.43 9.10 13.65
C SER A 41 1.08 9.42 13.02
N ILE A 42 0.06 9.67 13.85
CA ILE A 42 -1.27 10.09 13.37
C ILE A 42 -1.16 11.42 12.62
N GLY A 43 -0.41 12.38 13.17
CA GLY A 43 -0.22 13.69 12.55
C GLY A 43 0.35 13.59 11.14
N LEU A 44 1.41 12.78 10.95
CA LEU A 44 2.02 12.58 9.64
C LEU A 44 1.04 11.98 8.63
N ILE A 45 0.26 10.97 9.04
CA ILE A 45 -0.74 10.33 8.18
C ILE A 45 -1.86 11.33 7.83
N SER A 46 -2.33 12.11 8.80
CA SER A 46 -3.36 13.14 8.59
C SER A 46 -2.89 14.24 7.64
N PHE A 47 -1.65 14.73 7.77
CA PHE A 47 -1.08 15.68 6.81
C PHE A 47 -0.94 15.07 5.42
N GLY A 48 -0.54 13.80 5.32
CA GLY A 48 -0.50 13.07 4.04
C GLY A 48 -1.86 13.01 3.35
N ILE A 49 -2.92 12.70 4.10
CA ILE A 49 -4.30 12.70 3.61
C ILE A 49 -4.69 14.08 3.08
N ILE A 50 -4.46 15.14 3.86
CA ILE A 50 -4.79 16.52 3.46
C ILE A 50 -4.02 16.92 2.19
N ALA A 51 -2.72 16.66 2.15
CA ALA A 51 -1.88 16.97 1.01
C ALA A 51 -2.35 16.24 -0.25
N SER A 52 -2.65 14.94 -0.17
CA SER A 52 -3.17 14.17 -1.30
C SER A 52 -4.54 14.66 -1.75
N SER A 53 -5.44 15.03 -0.82
CA SER A 53 -6.73 15.62 -1.18
C SER A 53 -6.57 16.94 -1.94
N ILE A 54 -5.66 17.82 -1.50
CA ILE A 54 -5.37 19.08 -2.19
C ILE A 54 -4.84 18.80 -3.60
N TRP A 55 -3.91 17.85 -3.76
CA TRP A 55 -3.37 17.49 -5.07
C TRP A 55 -4.41 16.90 -6.03
N ILE A 56 -5.35 16.09 -5.52
CA ILE A 56 -6.46 15.57 -6.33
C ILE A 56 -7.36 16.72 -6.79
N ILE A 57 -7.74 17.61 -5.88
CA ILE A 57 -8.56 18.79 -6.21
C ILE A 57 -7.85 19.65 -7.25
N TRP A 58 -6.56 19.92 -7.04
CA TRP A 58 -5.75 20.67 -8.01
C TRP A 58 -5.72 19.97 -9.37
N GLY A 59 -5.47 18.66 -9.43
CA GLY A 59 -5.46 17.91 -10.69
C GLY A 59 -6.81 17.96 -11.42
N ILE A 60 -7.93 17.85 -10.69
CA ILE A 60 -9.28 17.97 -11.25
C ILE A 60 -9.51 19.39 -11.80
N LEU A 61 -9.20 20.43 -11.04
CA LEU A 61 -9.34 21.82 -11.49
C LEU A 61 -8.45 22.06 -12.72
N SER A 62 -7.19 21.62 -12.69
CA SER A 62 -6.27 21.69 -13.81
C SER A 62 -6.78 20.96 -15.05
N SER A 63 -7.46 19.82 -14.91
CA SER A 63 -8.08 19.11 -16.04
C SER A 63 -9.19 19.90 -16.74
N ILE A 64 -9.81 20.85 -16.04
CA ILE A 64 -10.87 21.71 -16.57
C ILE A 64 -10.26 23.01 -17.15
N TYR A 65 -9.33 23.63 -16.42
CA TYR A 65 -8.80 24.95 -16.77
C TYR A 65 -7.65 24.91 -17.78
N ILE A 66 -6.77 23.90 -17.75
CA ILE A 66 -5.61 23.85 -18.65
C ILE A 66 -6.02 23.73 -20.12
N PRO A 67 -6.95 22.84 -20.52
CA PRO A 67 -7.37 22.75 -21.92
C PRO A 67 -8.00 24.04 -22.45
N SER A 68 -8.77 24.75 -21.62
CA SER A 68 -9.40 26.03 -22.02
C SER A 68 -8.38 27.16 -22.21
N ILE A 69 -7.36 27.23 -21.35
CA ILE A 69 -6.27 28.21 -21.47
C ILE A 69 -5.42 27.91 -22.72
N ASN A 70 -5.09 26.65 -22.97
CA ASN A 70 -4.25 26.26 -24.11
C ASN A 70 -4.97 26.48 -25.45
N ALA A 71 -6.27 26.18 -25.52
CA ALA A 71 -7.09 26.45 -26.71
C ALA A 71 -7.18 27.95 -27.03
N THR A 72 -7.16 28.81 -26.01
CA THR A 72 -7.24 30.27 -26.19
C THR A 72 -5.89 30.89 -26.58
N ASN A 73 -4.79 30.33 -26.08
CA ASN A 73 -3.46 30.95 -26.14
C ASN A 73 -2.44 30.22 -27.05
N ASN A 74 -2.82 29.14 -27.73
CA ASN A 74 -1.93 28.32 -28.58
C ASN A 74 -0.61 27.92 -27.89
N VAL A 75 -0.66 27.66 -26.59
CA VAL A 75 0.55 27.45 -25.75
C VAL A 75 1.14 26.05 -25.95
N LEU A 76 0.35 25.09 -26.41
CA LEU A 76 0.80 23.73 -26.69
C LEU A 76 1.02 23.49 -28.19
N PRO A 77 2.10 22.78 -28.56
CA PRO A 77 2.29 22.29 -29.92
C PRO A 77 1.09 21.42 -30.34
N SER A 78 0.48 21.74 -31.48
CA SER A 78 -0.59 20.93 -32.09
C SER A 78 -0.19 19.48 -32.38
N SER A 79 1.12 19.18 -32.40
CA SER A 79 1.71 17.85 -32.57
C SER A 79 1.59 16.93 -31.35
N LEU A 80 1.39 17.46 -30.14
CA LEU A 80 1.29 16.64 -28.92
C LEU A 80 -0.12 16.12 -28.65
N GLY A 81 -1.13 16.76 -29.24
CA GLY A 81 -2.53 16.32 -29.24
C GLY A 81 -3.20 16.25 -27.86
N PRO A 82 -4.50 15.92 -27.83
CA PRO A 82 -5.31 15.89 -26.59
C PRO A 82 -4.88 14.81 -25.59
N GLY A 83 -4.16 13.77 -26.04
CA GLY A 83 -3.66 12.71 -25.16
C GLY A 83 -2.59 13.18 -24.17
N PHE A 84 -1.77 14.17 -24.54
CA PHE A 84 -0.72 14.71 -23.69
C PHE A 84 -1.29 15.60 -22.57
N GLU A 85 -2.31 16.40 -22.85
CA GLU A 85 -3.01 17.24 -21.86
C GLU A 85 -3.75 16.37 -20.82
N ALA A 86 -4.40 15.30 -21.29
CA ALA A 86 -5.04 14.33 -20.41
C ALA A 86 -4.00 13.63 -19.50
N ALA A 87 -2.81 13.30 -20.02
CA ALA A 87 -1.77 12.65 -19.24
C ALA A 87 -1.19 13.55 -18.13
N GLN A 88 -0.96 14.84 -18.41
CA GLN A 88 -0.45 15.79 -17.41
C GLN A 88 -1.38 15.96 -16.20
N THR A 89 -2.68 15.87 -16.42
CA THR A 89 -3.68 16.11 -15.38
C THR A 89 -4.13 14.82 -14.71
N ALA A 90 -4.18 13.71 -15.45
CA ALA A 90 -4.51 12.40 -14.89
C ALA A 90 -3.43 11.90 -13.92
N ALA A 91 -2.14 12.12 -14.23
CA ALA A 91 -1.04 11.57 -13.43
C ALA A 91 -1.07 11.99 -11.95
N PRO A 92 -1.16 13.29 -11.61
CA PRO A 92 -1.33 13.74 -10.23
C PRO A 92 -2.59 13.20 -9.55
N ILE A 93 -3.70 13.06 -10.28
CA ILE A 93 -4.98 12.57 -9.73
C ILE A 93 -4.85 11.12 -9.28
N TRP A 94 -4.43 10.21 -10.16
CA TRP A 94 -4.44 8.77 -9.83
C TRP A 94 -3.38 8.42 -8.79
N THR A 95 -2.19 9.04 -8.86
CA THR A 95 -1.09 8.82 -7.90
C THR A 95 -1.49 9.25 -6.49
N ASN A 96 -2.06 10.45 -6.35
CA ASN A 96 -2.52 10.94 -5.05
C ASN A 96 -3.76 10.19 -4.55
N THR A 97 -4.60 9.68 -5.47
CA THR A 97 -5.72 8.80 -5.08
C THR A 97 -5.21 7.51 -4.45
N LEU A 98 -4.17 6.88 -5.00
CA LEU A 98 -3.56 5.69 -4.39
C LEU A 98 -2.92 6.01 -3.03
N VAL A 99 -2.17 7.10 -2.93
CA VAL A 99 -1.57 7.54 -1.65
C VAL A 99 -2.66 7.81 -0.60
N LEU A 100 -3.77 8.42 -0.99
CA LEU A 100 -4.91 8.68 -0.12
C LEU A 100 -5.52 7.37 0.40
N ILE A 101 -5.74 6.38 -0.47
CA ILE A 101 -6.26 5.06 -0.08
C ILE A 101 -5.33 4.40 0.95
N TRP A 102 -4.02 4.39 0.69
CA TRP A 102 -3.05 3.80 1.61
C TRP A 102 -3.01 4.53 2.96
N SER A 103 -3.03 5.86 2.93
CA SER A 103 -3.00 6.69 4.13
C SER A 103 -4.26 6.50 4.98
N LEU A 104 -5.43 6.40 4.35
CA LEU A 104 -6.68 6.09 5.04
C LEU A 104 -6.66 4.69 5.66
N ALA A 105 -6.15 3.68 4.95
CA ALA A 105 -6.02 2.32 5.48
C ALA A 105 -5.10 2.28 6.71
N LEU A 106 -3.98 3.01 6.68
CA LEU A 106 -3.07 3.19 7.81
C LEU A 106 -3.75 3.91 8.98
N LEU A 107 -4.46 5.01 8.71
CA LEU A 107 -5.17 5.78 9.73
C LEU A 107 -6.23 4.95 10.43
N ILE A 108 -7.07 4.24 9.66
CA ILE A 108 -8.12 3.36 10.21
C ILE A 108 -7.49 2.29 11.10
N SER A 109 -6.41 1.66 10.64
CA SER A 109 -5.69 0.64 11.43
C SER A 109 -5.16 1.23 12.75
N LYS A 110 -4.56 2.43 12.69
CA LYS A 110 -4.02 3.15 13.84
C LYS A 110 -5.12 3.51 14.85
N LEU A 111 -6.23 4.07 14.38
CA LEU A 111 -7.36 4.44 15.24
C LEU A 111 -8.01 3.21 15.90
N GLN A 112 -8.19 2.12 15.16
CA GLN A 112 -8.73 0.88 15.70
C GLN A 112 -7.83 0.28 16.79
N ASN A 113 -6.52 0.23 16.57
CA ASN A 113 -5.56 -0.28 17.55
C ASN A 113 -5.48 0.61 18.79
N THR A 114 -5.43 1.92 18.60
CA THR A 114 -5.42 2.89 19.72
C THR A 114 -6.69 2.78 20.56
N SER A 115 -7.86 2.68 19.92
CA SER A 115 -9.14 2.49 20.60
C SER A 115 -9.19 1.17 21.39
N LYS A 116 -8.70 0.07 20.79
CA LYS A 116 -8.67 -1.24 21.46
C LYS A 116 -7.67 -1.27 22.61
N ALA A 117 -6.50 -0.64 22.48
CA ALA A 117 -5.53 -0.49 23.56
C ALA A 117 -6.16 0.25 24.75
N LYS A 118 -6.82 1.39 24.48
CA LYS A 118 -7.54 2.17 25.49
C LYS A 118 -8.64 1.36 26.20
N LYS A 119 -9.44 0.58 25.45
CA LYS A 119 -10.48 -0.29 26.03
C LYS A 119 -9.92 -1.36 26.98
N LEU A 120 -8.66 -1.77 26.78
CA LEU A 120 -8.00 -2.78 27.58
C LEU A 120 -7.14 -2.18 28.69
N ASN A 121 -7.15 -0.85 28.87
CA ASN A 121 -6.25 -0.12 29.78
C ASN A 121 -4.76 -0.47 29.55
N LEU A 122 -4.39 -0.69 28.29
CA LEU A 122 -3.02 -0.94 27.86
C LEU A 122 -2.49 0.27 27.10
N THR A 123 -1.18 0.46 27.12
CA THR A 123 -0.50 1.34 26.17
C THR A 123 -0.61 0.76 24.75
N GLU A 124 -0.48 1.61 23.73
CA GLU A 124 -0.52 1.14 22.34
C GLU A 124 0.65 0.19 22.02
N GLU A 125 1.79 0.39 22.69
CA GLU A 125 2.97 -0.47 22.59
C GLU A 125 2.67 -1.86 23.13
N GLU A 126 2.15 -1.96 24.36
CA GLU A 126 1.78 -3.24 24.98
C GLU A 126 0.72 -3.98 24.16
N TYR A 127 -0.29 -3.25 23.67
CA TYR A 127 -1.31 -3.83 22.81
C TYR A 127 -0.71 -4.40 21.51
N SER A 128 0.20 -3.64 20.89
CA SER A 128 0.89 -4.06 19.66
C SER A 128 1.79 -5.26 19.89
N ASN A 129 2.57 -5.27 20.98
CA ASN A 129 3.43 -6.40 21.36
C ASN A 129 2.62 -7.67 21.63
N LYS A 130 1.48 -7.53 22.34
CA LYS A 130 0.53 -8.64 22.56
C LYS A 130 0.01 -9.19 21.23
N LYS A 131 -0.37 -8.32 20.28
CA LYS A 131 -0.84 -8.74 18.94
C LYS A 131 0.23 -9.44 18.13
N ILE A 132 1.45 -8.93 18.11
CA ILE A 132 2.58 -9.56 17.42
C ILE A 132 2.82 -10.97 17.99
N LEU A 133 2.79 -11.11 19.32
CA LEU A 133 2.99 -12.41 19.98
C LEU A 133 1.87 -13.41 19.64
N GLU A 134 0.61 -12.97 19.60
CA GLU A 134 -0.52 -13.79 19.15
C GLU A 134 -0.34 -14.30 17.72
N VAL A 135 0.07 -13.42 16.79
CA VAL A 135 0.34 -13.78 15.39
C VAL A 135 1.48 -14.80 15.30
N TYR A 136 2.58 -14.57 16.04
CA TYR A 136 3.71 -15.50 16.09
C TYR A 136 3.31 -16.87 16.61
N LYS A 137 2.58 -16.94 17.73
CA LYS A 137 2.09 -18.20 18.32
C LYS A 137 1.19 -18.96 17.35
N LYS A 138 0.27 -18.26 16.68
CA LYS A 138 -0.63 -18.85 15.67
C LYS A 138 0.15 -19.43 14.48
N ASN A 139 1.14 -18.69 13.99
CA ASN A 139 1.98 -19.15 12.87
C ASN A 139 2.85 -20.36 13.26
N LYS A 140 3.42 -20.38 14.47
CA LYS A 140 4.18 -21.52 15.00
C LYS A 140 3.30 -22.77 15.12
N ALA A 141 2.09 -22.62 15.64
CA ALA A 141 1.12 -23.72 15.74
C ALA A 141 0.74 -24.27 14.36
N LYS A 142 0.46 -23.39 13.39
CA LYS A 142 0.15 -23.79 12.01
C LYS A 142 1.30 -24.57 11.37
N LYS A 143 2.55 -24.12 11.53
CA LYS A 143 3.74 -24.82 11.00
C LYS A 143 3.93 -26.20 11.64
N SER A 144 3.72 -26.32 12.96
CA SER A 144 3.78 -27.60 13.66
C SER A 144 2.71 -28.58 13.16
N LEU A 145 1.49 -28.11 12.91
CA LEU A 145 0.39 -28.92 12.40
C LEU A 145 0.69 -29.46 10.99
N ILE A 146 1.19 -28.60 10.09
CA ILE A 146 1.61 -29.00 8.75
C ILE A 146 2.72 -30.06 8.82
N SER A 147 3.73 -29.87 9.67
CA SER A 147 4.81 -30.85 9.85
C SER A 147 4.28 -32.21 10.31
N LYS A 148 3.35 -32.25 11.28
CA LYS A 148 2.69 -33.49 11.72
C LYS A 148 1.90 -34.16 10.61
N MET A 149 1.18 -33.40 9.77
CA MET A 149 0.45 -33.94 8.63
C MET A 149 1.38 -34.56 7.59
N VAL A 150 2.50 -33.88 7.26
CA VAL A 150 3.51 -34.40 6.33
C VAL A 150 4.13 -35.71 6.86
N LEU A 151 4.52 -35.74 8.14
CA LEU A 151 5.03 -36.95 8.79
C LEU A 151 4.02 -38.11 8.75
N LYS A 152 2.74 -37.83 8.94
CA LYS A 152 1.67 -38.84 8.85
C LYS A 152 1.54 -39.38 7.43
N MET A 153 1.58 -38.51 6.41
CA MET A 153 1.50 -38.90 4.99
C MET A 153 2.71 -39.75 4.56
N ILE A 154 3.91 -39.40 5.02
CA ILE A 154 5.13 -40.18 4.76
C ILE A 154 5.01 -41.56 5.41
N LYS A 155 4.60 -41.64 6.69
CA LYS A 155 4.42 -42.93 7.37
C LYS A 155 3.36 -43.82 6.74
N SER A 156 2.29 -43.24 6.17
CA SER A 156 1.25 -44.01 5.48
C SER A 156 1.64 -44.45 4.07
N SER A 157 2.71 -43.89 3.48
CA SER A 157 3.19 -44.24 2.14
C SER A 157 4.37 -45.22 2.14
N ILE A 158 4.94 -45.55 3.30
CA ILE A 158 5.94 -46.63 3.43
C ILE A 158 5.18 -47.97 3.50
N PRO A 159 5.34 -48.87 2.52
CA PRO A 159 4.72 -50.19 2.57
C PRO A 159 5.29 -50.97 3.76
N LYS A 160 4.40 -51.58 4.55
CA LYS A 160 4.83 -52.51 5.61
C LYS A 160 5.46 -53.71 4.91
N GLU A 161 6.78 -53.85 4.95
CA GLU A 161 7.41 -55.12 4.63
C GLU A 161 6.86 -56.16 5.60
N GLU A 162 6.01 -57.04 5.08
CA GLU A 162 5.65 -58.28 5.77
C GLU A 162 6.95 -59.08 5.94
N SER A 163 7.56 -58.99 7.12
CA SER A 163 8.60 -59.94 7.54
C SER A 163 7.94 -61.30 7.75
N LYS A 164 7.63 -61.99 6.64
CA LYS A 164 7.43 -63.43 6.62
C LYS A 164 8.81 -64.07 6.76
N ASN A 165 9.35 -64.06 7.99
CA ASN A 165 10.28 -65.09 8.41
C ASN A 165 9.45 -66.37 8.56
N ASN A 166 9.31 -67.10 7.45
CA ASN A 166 8.90 -68.50 7.48
C ASN A 166 10.09 -69.30 8.04
N VAL A 167 9.98 -69.71 9.30
CA VAL A 167 10.62 -70.92 9.84
C VAL A 167 9.61 -72.05 9.71
#